data_AF-A0A6P3X7C2-F1
#
_entry.id   AF-A0A6P3X7C2-F1
#
_cell.length_a   1.000
_cell.length_b   1.000
_cell.length_c   1.000
_cell.angle_alpha   90.00
_cell.angle_beta   90.00
_cell.angle_gamma   90.00
#
_symmetry.space_group_name_H-M   'P 1'
#
loop_
_entity.id
_entity.type
_entity.pdbx_description
1 polymer ?
#
loop_
_entity_poly.entity_id
_entity_poly.type
_entity_poly.pdbx_seq_one_letter_code
_entity_poly.pdbx_strand_id
1 'polypeptide(L)'
;MRMQNTRGWRAVLVGFAVVCLANLRLAFCEKESDSERKVHSEEPRQHTCCARHEKMIDVGYGISGEIIQIDAGHCRKLCPRHVSDDPGDASRPAVQKCSSESHCRARAAKLERVSTLQGVRVIETIDACECSPEASCKRESYVQLVHSGTPHQAVMDVGVCTGHCGKDLGCKPVRNSTISIKGPNGDEVYQVIEKCGCAGNCHRMDHMETVLDYSEVAIKEGTNTTDVRPVVRQINVGQCVGTCPGNETETCLLRDKKEPSRCLAGLYSKQHSCTPARFKVHEYRTRRGAKREIIQITQCACV
;
A
#
# COMPACT_ATOMS: atom_id res chain seq x y z
N MET A 1 77.73 33.85 0.69
CA MET A 1 77.94 34.04 2.14
C MET A 1 76.95 33.16 2.89
N ARG A 2 77.48 32.32 3.80
CA ARG A 2 76.92 31.85 5.08
C ARG A 2 75.43 31.42 5.14
N MET A 3 75.13 30.13 5.27
CA MET A 3 75.13 29.29 6.50
C MET A 3 73.73 29.19 7.14
N GLN A 4 73.21 27.95 7.11
CA GLN A 4 72.45 27.21 8.12
C GLN A 4 71.87 27.98 9.33
N ASN A 5 70.64 27.65 9.77
CA ASN A 5 70.46 26.66 10.84
C ASN A 5 68.97 26.37 11.17
N THR A 6 68.74 25.11 11.52
CA THR A 6 67.51 24.46 11.97
C THR A 6 66.96 25.01 13.29
N ARG A 7 65.66 25.35 13.38
CA ARG A 7 64.98 25.51 14.68
C ARG A 7 63.45 25.49 14.64
N GLY A 8 62.85 24.61 13.83
CA GLY A 8 61.38 24.47 13.73
C GLY A 8 60.78 23.20 14.33
N TRP A 9 61.60 22.23 14.77
CA TRP A 9 61.10 20.86 15.02
C TRP A 9 61.19 20.37 16.49
N ARG A 10 61.59 21.24 17.43
CA ARG A 10 61.79 20.84 18.85
C ARG A 10 60.70 21.30 19.83
N ALA A 11 59.66 22.02 19.40
CA ALA A 11 58.61 22.50 20.30
C ALA A 11 57.35 21.59 20.37
N VAL A 12 57.09 20.77 19.33
CA VAL A 12 55.86 19.96 19.25
C VAL A 12 55.99 18.61 19.99
N LEU A 13 57.20 18.08 20.11
CA LEU A 13 57.46 16.79 20.79
C LEU A 13 57.46 16.89 22.32
N VAL A 14 57.65 18.10 22.89
CA VAL A 14 57.67 18.29 24.36
C VAL A 14 56.26 18.37 24.95
N GLY A 15 55.26 18.81 24.18
CA GLY A 15 53.85 18.82 24.60
C GLY A 15 53.22 17.42 24.66
N PHE A 16 53.65 16.49 23.80
CA PHE A 16 53.11 15.13 23.73
C PHE A 16 53.61 14.20 24.85
N ALA A 17 54.74 14.51 25.49
CA ALA A 17 55.31 13.68 26.56
C ALA A 17 54.66 13.92 27.95
N VAL A 18 54.11 15.11 28.20
CA VAL A 18 53.50 15.45 29.52
C VAL A 18 52.08 14.90 29.65
N VAL A 19 51.31 14.80 28.56
CA VAL A 19 49.94 14.25 28.59
C VAL A 19 49.94 12.71 28.66
N CYS A 20 51.00 12.04 28.19
CA CYS A 20 51.13 10.58 28.29
C CYS A 20 51.54 10.10 29.70
N LEU A 21 52.24 10.92 30.51
CA LEU A 21 52.65 10.55 31.87
C LEU A 21 51.54 10.74 32.92
N ALA A 22 50.49 11.51 32.62
CA ALA A 22 49.31 11.62 33.49
C ALA A 22 48.34 10.43 33.33
N ASN A 23 48.38 9.74 32.18
CA ASN A 23 47.49 8.59 31.90
C ASN A 23 48.12 7.22 32.25
N LEU A 24 49.39 7.17 32.66
CA LEU A 24 50.04 5.92 33.07
C LEU A 24 50.06 5.66 34.59
N ARG A 25 49.37 6.48 35.39
CA ARG A 25 49.37 6.40 36.87
C ARG A 25 48.04 5.95 37.51
N LEU A 26 47.10 5.40 36.74
CA LEU A 26 45.89 4.74 37.29
C LEU A 26 45.78 3.25 36.93
N ALA A 27 46.89 2.65 36.50
CA ALA A 27 46.99 1.21 36.27
C ALA A 27 47.91 0.56 37.30
N PHE A 28 47.47 0.37 38.55
CA PHE A 28 47.96 -0.72 39.41
C PHE A 28 46.90 -1.12 40.45
N CYS A 29 46.61 -2.43 40.43
CA CYS A 29 45.76 -3.24 41.30
C CYS A 29 45.80 -2.92 42.81
N GLU A 30 44.61 -2.92 43.42
CA GLU A 30 44.39 -3.71 44.65
C GLU A 30 43.32 -4.76 44.37
N LYS A 31 43.69 -6.02 44.64
CA LYS A 31 42.79 -7.16 44.74
C LYS A 31 42.22 -7.16 46.15
N GLU A 32 40.89 -7.17 46.29
CA GLU A 32 40.24 -7.99 47.30
C GLU A 32 38.98 -8.64 46.72
N SER A 33 38.89 -9.93 46.99
CA SER A 33 37.81 -10.86 46.70
C SER A 33 36.66 -10.67 47.68
N ASP A 34 35.40 -10.69 47.22
CA ASP A 34 34.48 -11.76 47.67
C ASP A 34 33.14 -11.81 46.90
N SER A 35 32.71 -13.05 46.71
CA SER A 35 31.35 -13.56 46.51
C SER A 35 30.55 -13.23 45.24
N GLU A 36 30.20 -14.34 44.59
CA GLU A 36 29.29 -14.52 43.47
C GLU A 36 27.93 -13.82 43.63
N ARG A 37 27.50 -13.12 42.57
CA ARG A 37 26.13 -13.21 42.05
C ARG A 37 26.17 -12.93 40.56
N LYS A 38 26.17 -14.01 39.79
CA LYS A 38 26.02 -14.02 38.34
C LYS A 38 24.59 -13.60 38.00
N VAL A 39 24.32 -12.30 38.02
CA VAL A 39 23.10 -11.76 37.42
C VAL A 39 23.31 -11.86 35.92
N HIS A 40 22.66 -12.86 35.30
CA HIS A 40 22.47 -12.84 33.86
C HIS A 40 21.88 -11.47 33.51
N SER A 41 22.68 -10.65 32.84
CA SER A 41 22.16 -9.54 32.05
C SER A 41 21.28 -10.18 30.99
N GLU A 42 19.99 -10.36 31.29
CA GLU A 42 18.98 -10.51 30.26
C GLU A 42 19.04 -9.22 29.44
N GLU A 43 19.76 -9.28 28.33
CA GLU A 43 19.54 -8.41 27.19
C GLU A 43 18.02 -8.32 27.01
N PRO A 44 17.41 -7.11 27.05
CA PRO A 44 15.97 -7.02 26.99
C PRO A 44 15.58 -7.58 25.63
N ARG A 45 15.09 -8.82 25.61
CA ARG A 45 14.54 -9.46 24.42
C ARG A 45 13.41 -8.55 23.99
N GLN A 46 13.70 -7.64 23.07
CA GLN A 46 12.73 -6.69 22.59
C GLN A 46 11.70 -7.53 21.85
N HIS A 47 10.62 -7.86 22.56
CA HIS A 47 9.58 -8.72 22.02
C HIS A 47 9.04 -8.03 20.77
N THR A 48 9.24 -8.66 19.62
CA THR A 48 8.64 -8.23 18.38
C THR A 48 7.21 -8.74 18.41
N CYS A 49 6.26 -7.85 18.66
CA CYS A 49 4.84 -8.16 18.57
C CYS A 49 4.15 -7.14 17.67
N CYS A 50 2.99 -7.52 17.13
CA CYS A 50 2.18 -6.65 16.31
C CYS A 50 0.95 -6.20 17.12
N ALA A 51 0.83 -4.89 17.27
CA ALA A 51 -0.26 -4.29 18.03
C ALA A 51 -0.80 -3.05 17.31
N ARG A 52 -2.05 -2.74 17.56
CA ARG A 52 -2.67 -1.46 17.20
C ARG A 52 -2.18 -0.40 18.17
N HIS A 53 -1.77 0.74 17.64
CA HIS A 53 -1.41 1.94 18.38
C HIS A 53 -2.36 3.06 18.00
N GLU A 54 -2.63 3.95 18.94
CA GLU A 54 -3.49 5.11 18.71
C GLU A 54 -2.87 6.08 17.70
N LYS A 55 -3.73 6.69 16.90
CA LYS A 55 -3.40 7.75 15.96
C LYS A 55 -4.59 8.67 15.80
N MET A 56 -4.58 9.75 16.57
CA MET A 56 -5.56 10.81 16.44
C MET A 56 -5.38 11.53 15.10
N ILE A 57 -6.48 11.66 14.36
CA ILE A 57 -6.54 12.45 13.14
C ILE A 57 -7.65 13.50 13.25
N ASP A 58 -7.42 14.67 12.68
CA ASP A 58 -8.40 15.74 12.63
C ASP A 58 -9.31 15.52 11.42
N VAL A 59 -10.61 15.33 11.66
CA VAL A 59 -11.59 15.00 10.61
C VAL A 59 -12.35 16.23 10.13
N GLY A 60 -12.42 17.29 10.94
CA GLY A 60 -13.05 18.54 10.57
C GLY A 60 -13.65 19.22 11.78
N TYR A 61 -14.50 20.22 11.55
CA TYR A 61 -15.15 20.96 12.62
C TYR A 61 -16.55 20.41 12.89
N GLY A 62 -16.92 20.29 14.17
CA GLY A 62 -18.26 19.99 14.62
C GLY A 62 -19.16 21.23 14.64
N ILE A 63 -20.43 21.04 14.97
CA ILE A 63 -21.41 22.14 15.04
C ILE A 63 -21.07 23.20 16.08
N SER A 64 -20.29 22.86 17.11
CA SER A 64 -19.79 23.81 18.11
C SER A 64 -18.55 24.58 17.66
N GLY A 65 -18.02 24.30 16.45
CA GLY A 65 -16.77 24.89 15.96
C GLY A 65 -15.50 24.21 16.49
N GLU A 66 -15.63 23.14 17.27
CA GLU A 66 -14.51 22.34 17.77
C GLU A 66 -13.98 21.36 16.72
N ILE A 67 -12.69 21.02 16.77
CA ILE A 67 -12.10 20.02 15.89
C ILE A 67 -12.50 18.63 16.38
N ILE A 68 -13.14 17.85 15.51
CA ILE A 68 -13.45 16.45 15.74
C ILE A 68 -12.18 15.64 15.49
N GLN A 69 -11.64 15.06 16.56
CA GLN A 69 -10.51 14.13 16.49
C GLN A 69 -10.99 12.69 16.62
N ILE A 70 -10.46 11.80 15.78
CA ILE A 70 -10.78 10.37 15.82
C ILE A 70 -9.50 9.56 15.85
N ASP A 71 -9.49 8.51 16.66
CA ASP A 71 -8.39 7.55 16.71
C ASP A 71 -8.49 6.57 15.53
N ALA A 72 -7.93 6.94 14.37
CA ALA A 72 -7.88 6.05 13.20
C ALA A 72 -7.06 4.78 13.46
N GLY A 73 -6.11 4.85 14.40
CA GLY A 73 -5.18 3.78 14.72
C GLY A 73 -4.20 3.43 13.60
N HIS A 74 -3.11 2.75 13.96
CA HIS A 74 -2.23 2.07 13.00
C HIS A 74 -1.53 0.88 13.65
N CYS A 75 -1.09 -0.08 12.84
CA CYS A 75 -0.38 -1.25 13.32
C CYS A 75 1.13 -0.99 13.43
N ARG A 76 1.75 -1.38 14.55
CA ARG A 76 3.21 -1.33 14.73
C ARG A 76 3.75 -2.67 15.23
N LYS A 77 4.94 -3.01 14.74
CA LYS A 77 5.75 -4.12 15.26
C LYS A 77 6.48 -3.72 16.56
N LEU A 78 5.73 -3.18 17.52
CA LEU A 78 6.24 -2.72 18.80
C LEU A 78 5.20 -3.02 19.88
N CYS A 79 5.66 -3.67 20.94
CA CYS A 79 4.79 -3.96 22.07
C CYS A 79 4.42 -2.70 22.84
N PRO A 80 3.13 -2.54 23.19
CA PRO A 80 2.74 -1.53 24.17
C PRO A 80 3.55 -1.72 25.45
N ARG A 81 3.94 -0.60 26.09
CA ARG A 81 4.81 -0.58 27.27
C ARG A 81 4.27 -1.36 28.49
N HIS A 82 3.03 -1.82 28.46
CA HIS A 82 2.34 -2.50 29.57
C HIS A 82 2.28 -4.04 29.48
N VAL A 83 2.93 -4.68 28.49
CA VAL A 83 2.76 -6.13 28.23
C VAL A 83 3.70 -7.03 29.05
N SER A 84 4.62 -6.47 29.84
CA SER A 84 5.46 -7.31 30.73
C SER A 84 4.68 -7.88 31.93
N ASP A 85 3.56 -7.27 32.37
CA ASP A 85 2.91 -7.62 33.64
C ASP A 85 1.35 -7.58 33.64
N ASP A 86 0.67 -7.70 32.50
CA ASP A 86 -0.80 -7.64 32.44
C ASP A 86 -1.42 -8.98 32.00
N PRO A 87 -2.18 -9.69 32.85
CA PRO A 87 -2.82 -10.96 32.52
C PRO A 87 -4.03 -10.72 31.61
N GLY A 88 -3.76 -10.39 30.35
CA GLY A 88 -4.71 -10.48 29.23
C GLY A 88 -6.11 -9.94 29.52
N ASP A 89 -6.25 -8.63 29.66
CA ASP A 89 -7.57 -8.00 29.62
C ASP A 89 -8.24 -8.27 28.26
N ALA A 90 -9.37 -8.98 28.27
CA ALA A 90 -10.15 -9.34 27.09
C ALA A 90 -10.74 -8.12 26.35
N SER A 91 -10.70 -6.93 26.96
CA SER A 91 -11.12 -5.68 26.33
C SER A 91 -10.05 -5.01 25.46
N ARG A 92 -8.80 -5.52 25.47
CA ARG A 92 -7.67 -4.95 24.72
C ARG A 92 -7.33 -5.78 23.47
N PRO A 93 -6.86 -5.15 22.37
CA PRO A 93 -6.50 -5.87 21.14
C PRO A 93 -5.42 -6.92 21.41
N ALA A 94 -5.65 -8.15 20.93
CA ALA A 94 -4.72 -9.28 21.12
C ALA A 94 -3.30 -8.92 20.63
N VAL A 95 -2.34 -8.93 21.55
CA VAL A 95 -0.93 -8.73 21.22
C VAL A 95 -0.38 -10.02 20.64
N GLN A 96 -0.23 -10.08 19.31
CA GLN A 96 0.35 -11.24 18.65
C GLN A 96 1.88 -11.16 18.73
N LYS A 97 2.53 -12.14 19.37
CA LYS A 97 3.99 -12.32 19.26
C LYS A 97 4.35 -12.68 17.82
N CYS A 98 5.37 -12.04 17.29
CA CYS A 98 5.73 -12.10 15.88
C CYS A 98 7.18 -12.53 15.72
N SER A 99 7.51 -13.17 14.60
CA SER A 99 8.91 -13.45 14.26
C SER A 99 9.61 -12.17 13.81
N SER A 100 10.95 -12.18 13.79
CA SER A 100 11.75 -11.06 13.26
C SER A 100 11.43 -10.75 11.78
N GLU A 101 11.06 -11.77 10.99
CA GLU A 101 10.82 -11.66 9.55
C GLU A 101 9.36 -11.36 9.17
N SER A 102 8.41 -11.38 10.11
CA SER A 102 7.01 -11.10 9.78
C SER A 102 6.72 -9.60 9.69
N HIS A 103 5.83 -9.20 8.78
CA HIS A 103 5.30 -7.85 8.69
C HIS A 103 4.07 -7.66 9.59
N CYS A 104 3.99 -6.53 10.27
CA CYS A 104 2.81 -6.15 11.06
C CYS A 104 1.89 -5.28 10.22
N ARG A 105 0.63 -5.69 10.07
CA ARG A 105 -0.36 -5.00 9.23
C ARG A 105 -1.75 -5.04 9.86
N ALA A 106 -2.67 -4.24 9.33
CA ALA A 106 -4.06 -4.30 9.72
C ALA A 106 -4.75 -5.54 9.12
N ARG A 107 -5.54 -6.22 9.93
CA ARG A 107 -6.37 -7.38 9.55
C ARG A 107 -7.84 -6.99 9.41
N ALA A 108 -8.29 -6.09 10.29
CA ALA A 108 -9.65 -5.63 10.34
C ALA A 108 -9.72 -4.14 10.62
N ALA A 109 -10.72 -3.49 10.07
CA ALA A 109 -11.05 -2.09 10.31
C ALA A 109 -12.56 -1.87 10.30
N LYS A 110 -12.99 -0.75 10.85
CA LYS A 110 -14.36 -0.28 10.87
C LYS A 110 -14.47 1.01 10.07
N LEU A 111 -15.49 1.12 9.22
CA LEU A 111 -15.82 2.37 8.53
C LEU A 111 -16.74 3.20 9.42
N GLU A 112 -16.18 4.24 10.02
CA GLU A 112 -16.84 5.16 10.92
C GLU A 112 -17.37 6.39 10.17
N ARG A 113 -18.65 6.72 10.39
CA ARG A 113 -19.31 7.86 9.76
C ARG A 113 -19.32 9.04 10.71
N VAL A 114 -18.78 10.17 10.27
CA VAL A 114 -18.50 11.33 11.11
C VAL A 114 -19.18 12.55 10.50
N SER A 115 -20.13 13.12 11.22
CA SER A 115 -20.82 14.34 10.78
C SER A 115 -19.96 15.56 11.10
N THR A 116 -19.49 16.26 10.06
CA THR A 116 -18.75 17.53 10.17
C THR A 116 -19.60 18.67 9.60
N LEU A 117 -19.19 19.92 9.85
CA LEU A 117 -19.79 21.10 9.22
C LEU A 117 -19.73 21.07 7.68
N GLN A 118 -18.79 20.35 7.09
CA GLN A 118 -18.64 20.20 5.63
C GLN A 118 -19.42 18.99 5.07
N GLY A 119 -20.12 18.26 5.93
CA GLY A 119 -20.86 17.04 5.57
C GLY A 119 -20.36 15.80 6.29
N VAL A 120 -20.93 14.64 5.93
CA VAL A 120 -20.56 13.34 6.50
C VAL A 120 -19.28 12.82 5.84
N ARG A 121 -18.26 12.55 6.65
CA ARG A 121 -17.02 11.90 6.23
C ARG A 121 -17.03 10.44 6.68
N VAL A 122 -16.46 9.55 5.86
CA VAL A 122 -16.27 8.14 6.22
C VAL A 122 -14.78 7.92 6.47
N ILE A 123 -14.44 7.48 7.67
CA ILE A 123 -13.08 7.27 8.13
C ILE A 123 -12.89 5.79 8.40
N GLU A 124 -11.76 5.25 7.96
CA GLU A 124 -11.37 3.89 8.28
C GLU A 124 -10.60 3.88 9.59
N THR A 125 -11.14 3.14 10.56
CA THR A 125 -10.60 2.98 11.91
C THR A 125 -10.08 1.56 12.07
N ILE A 126 -8.78 1.38 12.27
CA ILE A 126 -8.21 0.03 12.42
C ILE A 126 -8.75 -0.63 13.69
N ASP A 127 -9.24 -1.86 13.61
CA ASP A 127 -9.76 -2.60 14.77
C ASP A 127 -8.73 -3.63 15.27
N ALA A 128 -8.09 -4.36 14.34
CA ALA A 128 -7.18 -5.45 14.66
C ALA A 128 -5.96 -5.47 13.75
N CYS A 129 -4.83 -5.87 14.33
CA CYS A 129 -3.57 -6.07 13.63
C CYS A 129 -3.18 -7.55 13.65
N GLU A 130 -2.39 -7.96 12.65
CA GLU A 130 -1.85 -9.31 12.58
C GLU A 130 -0.43 -9.32 12.02
N CYS A 131 0.29 -10.39 12.34
CA CYS A 131 1.55 -10.70 11.69
C CYS A 131 1.36 -11.59 10.47
N SER A 132 1.75 -11.06 9.31
CA SER A 132 1.82 -11.80 8.07
C SER A 132 3.27 -12.21 7.80
N PRO A 133 3.53 -13.50 7.51
CA PRO A 133 4.86 -13.94 7.12
C PRO A 133 5.23 -13.35 5.76
N GLU A 134 6.53 -13.19 5.51
CA GLU A 134 6.99 -12.84 4.18
C GLU A 134 6.65 -13.98 3.21
N ALA A 135 5.98 -13.64 2.11
CA ALA A 135 5.48 -14.59 1.12
C ALA A 135 5.57 -13.98 -0.28
N SER A 136 5.48 -14.82 -1.31
CA SER A 136 5.23 -14.36 -2.68
C SER A 136 3.90 -13.62 -2.75
N CYS A 137 3.80 -12.64 -3.66
CA CYS A 137 2.58 -11.87 -3.86
C CYS A 137 1.30 -12.72 -3.91
N LYS A 138 0.39 -12.47 -2.96
CA LYS A 138 -0.90 -13.14 -2.83
C LYS A 138 -1.94 -12.17 -2.26
N ARG A 139 -3.21 -12.54 -2.45
CA ARG A 139 -4.32 -11.89 -1.75
C ARG A 139 -4.39 -12.46 -0.34
N GLU A 140 -4.47 -11.59 0.65
CA GLU A 140 -4.82 -11.96 2.01
C GLU A 140 -6.11 -11.25 2.43
N SER A 141 -6.84 -11.82 3.39
CA SER A 141 -8.10 -11.23 3.87
C SER A 141 -7.85 -9.91 4.60
N TYR A 142 -8.69 -8.92 4.34
CA TYR A 142 -8.74 -7.66 5.06
C TYR A 142 -10.20 -7.27 5.25
N VAL A 143 -10.65 -7.33 6.50
CA VAL A 143 -12.06 -7.29 6.84
C VAL A 143 -12.46 -5.87 7.23
N GLN A 144 -13.53 -5.36 6.63
CA GLN A 144 -14.13 -4.07 6.98
C GLN A 144 -15.52 -4.25 7.57
N LEU A 145 -15.77 -3.62 8.72
CA LEU A 145 -17.08 -3.48 9.34
C LEU A 145 -17.74 -2.21 8.83
N VAL A 146 -18.89 -2.34 8.15
CA VAL A 146 -19.66 -1.22 7.62
C VAL A 146 -20.94 -1.00 8.43
N HIS A 147 -21.47 0.23 8.38
CA HIS A 147 -22.72 0.64 9.05
C HIS A 147 -22.76 0.30 10.55
N SER A 148 -21.62 0.37 11.22
CA SER A 148 -21.50 0.04 12.65
C SER A 148 -22.47 0.86 13.50
N GLY A 149 -23.13 0.19 14.46
CA GLY A 149 -24.11 0.83 15.34
C GLY A 149 -25.51 1.00 14.71
N THR A 150 -25.76 0.40 13.55
CA THR A 150 -27.07 0.40 12.89
C THR A 150 -27.58 -1.04 12.68
N PRO A 151 -28.88 -1.26 12.42
CA PRO A 151 -29.41 -2.58 12.04
C PRO A 151 -28.83 -3.14 10.73
N HIS A 152 -28.19 -2.28 9.92
CA HIS A 152 -27.55 -2.63 8.65
C HIS A 152 -26.07 -2.99 8.80
N GLN A 153 -25.59 -3.19 10.03
CA GLN A 153 -24.20 -3.54 10.29
C GLN A 153 -23.82 -4.83 9.56
N ALA A 154 -22.75 -4.76 8.77
CA ALA A 154 -22.26 -5.88 7.97
C ALA A 154 -20.75 -5.92 7.93
N VAL A 155 -20.20 -7.12 7.69
CA VAL A 155 -18.77 -7.38 7.63
C VAL A 155 -18.43 -7.84 6.21
N MET A 156 -17.37 -7.28 5.63
CA MET A 156 -16.92 -7.63 4.28
C MET A 156 -15.41 -7.85 4.21
N ASP A 157 -14.98 -8.86 3.47
CA ASP A 157 -13.57 -9.05 3.15
C ASP A 157 -13.21 -8.30 1.84
N VAL A 158 -12.66 -7.11 1.98
CA VAL A 158 -12.16 -6.32 0.83
C VAL A 158 -10.89 -6.95 0.27
N GLY A 159 -10.12 -7.62 1.13
CA GLY A 159 -8.83 -8.18 0.80
C GLY A 159 -7.75 -7.12 0.62
N VAL A 160 -6.50 -7.58 0.61
CA VAL A 160 -5.32 -6.75 0.37
C VAL A 160 -4.26 -7.60 -0.34
N CYS A 161 -3.50 -6.95 -1.22
CA CYS A 161 -2.37 -7.59 -1.90
C CYS A 161 -1.10 -7.42 -1.06
N THR A 162 -0.52 -8.53 -0.64
CA THR A 162 0.71 -8.56 0.16
C THR A 162 1.69 -9.59 -0.36
N GLY A 163 2.97 -9.35 -0.07
CA GLY A 163 4.07 -10.21 -0.46
C GLY A 163 5.03 -9.55 -1.43
N HIS A 164 6.10 -10.27 -1.72
CA HIS A 164 7.20 -9.81 -2.53
C HIS A 164 7.00 -10.15 -4.02
N CYS A 165 7.54 -9.29 -4.87
CA CYS A 165 7.60 -9.44 -6.31
C CYS A 165 9.04 -9.19 -6.78
N GLY A 166 9.39 -9.73 -7.96
CA GLY A 166 10.71 -9.49 -8.56
C GLY A 166 10.99 -8.00 -8.81
N LYS A 167 12.23 -7.70 -9.22
CA LYS A 167 12.71 -6.31 -9.41
C LYS A 167 11.72 -5.48 -10.25
N ASP A 168 11.45 -4.26 -9.77
CA ASP A 168 10.58 -3.23 -10.38
C ASP A 168 9.07 -3.56 -10.45
N LEU A 169 8.62 -4.65 -9.83
CA LEU A 169 7.19 -5.01 -9.73
C LEU A 169 6.68 -4.87 -8.30
N GLY A 170 5.43 -4.44 -8.16
CA GLY A 170 4.72 -4.43 -6.89
C GLY A 170 3.64 -5.51 -6.83
N CYS A 171 3.31 -5.97 -5.63
CA CYS A 171 2.15 -6.84 -5.44
C CYS A 171 0.86 -5.99 -5.50
N LYS A 172 0.09 -6.15 -6.57
CA LYS A 172 -1.06 -5.29 -6.88
C LYS A 172 -2.31 -6.11 -7.24
N PRO A 173 -3.51 -5.51 -7.14
CA PRO A 173 -4.72 -6.12 -7.65
C PRO A 173 -4.62 -6.33 -9.16
N VAL A 174 -4.89 -7.56 -9.61
CA VAL A 174 -5.00 -7.92 -11.02
C VAL A 174 -6.44 -8.23 -11.42
N ARG A 175 -7.34 -8.38 -10.45
CA ARG A 175 -8.78 -8.51 -10.67
C ARG A 175 -9.56 -8.05 -9.45
N ASN A 176 -10.56 -7.21 -9.68
CA ASN A 176 -11.52 -6.78 -8.67
C ASN A 176 -12.90 -7.36 -8.98
N SER A 177 -13.70 -7.52 -7.93
CA SER A 177 -15.12 -7.85 -8.03
C SER A 177 -15.92 -6.85 -7.20
N THR A 178 -17.25 -6.92 -7.29
CA THR A 178 -18.14 -6.08 -6.49
C THR A 178 -19.06 -6.93 -5.64
N ILE A 179 -19.32 -6.45 -4.44
CA ILE A 179 -20.33 -7.03 -3.54
C ILE A 179 -21.37 -5.96 -3.21
N SER A 180 -22.60 -6.39 -2.97
CA SER A 180 -23.69 -5.51 -2.57
C SER A 180 -24.03 -5.76 -1.10
N ILE A 181 -24.10 -4.69 -0.31
CA ILE A 181 -24.42 -4.72 1.11
C ILE A 181 -25.65 -3.85 1.34
N LYS A 182 -26.62 -4.37 2.09
CA LYS A 182 -27.81 -3.62 2.48
C LYS A 182 -27.42 -2.48 3.41
N GLY A 183 -27.49 -1.25 2.93
CA GLY A 183 -27.24 -0.04 3.70
C GLY A 183 -28.54 0.63 4.19
N PRO A 184 -28.42 1.66 5.04
CA PRO A 184 -29.56 2.44 5.52
C PRO A 184 -30.29 3.21 4.41
N ASN A 185 -29.63 3.47 3.28
CA ASN A 185 -30.19 4.16 2.12
C ASN A 185 -30.45 3.24 0.92
N GLY A 186 -30.55 1.92 1.17
CA GLY A 186 -30.63 0.89 0.14
C GLY A 186 -29.31 0.16 -0.05
N ASP A 187 -29.24 -0.64 -1.11
CA ASP A 187 -28.08 -1.49 -1.39
C ASP A 187 -26.89 -0.65 -1.86
N GLU A 188 -25.78 -0.73 -1.13
CA GLU A 188 -24.51 -0.09 -1.46
C GLU A 188 -23.55 -1.11 -2.09
N VAL A 189 -22.80 -0.68 -3.12
CA VAL A 189 -21.88 -1.55 -3.86
C VAL A 189 -20.44 -1.23 -3.49
N TYR A 190 -19.72 -2.24 -3.04
CA TYR A 190 -18.32 -2.15 -2.62
C TYR A 190 -17.42 -2.91 -3.57
N GLN A 191 -16.29 -2.32 -3.95
CA GLN A 191 -15.26 -3.00 -4.72
C GLN A 191 -14.37 -3.81 -3.78
N VAL A 192 -14.16 -5.08 -4.11
CA VAL A 192 -13.27 -5.99 -3.36
C VAL A 192 -12.23 -6.57 -4.29
N ILE A 193 -11.03 -6.80 -3.75
CA ILE A 193 -9.95 -7.44 -4.51
C ILE A 193 -10.32 -8.91 -4.63
N GLU A 194 -10.30 -9.46 -5.85
CA GLU A 194 -10.53 -10.89 -6.08
C GLU A 194 -9.20 -11.62 -6.25
N LYS A 195 -8.25 -11.01 -6.96
CA LYS A 195 -6.94 -11.61 -7.25
C LYS A 195 -5.82 -10.57 -7.23
N CYS A 196 -4.68 -10.98 -6.68
CA CYS A 196 -3.43 -10.22 -6.68
C CYS A 196 -2.39 -10.86 -7.59
N GLY A 197 -1.46 -10.06 -8.06
CA GLY A 197 -0.32 -10.51 -8.86
C GLY A 197 0.79 -9.47 -8.92
N CYS A 198 1.95 -9.88 -9.42
CA CYS A 198 3.08 -8.97 -9.62
C CYS A 198 2.86 -8.13 -10.86
N ALA A 199 2.78 -6.81 -10.68
CA ALA A 199 2.52 -5.88 -11.74
C ALA A 199 3.32 -4.59 -11.58
N GLY A 200 3.64 -3.95 -12.71
CA GLY A 200 4.38 -2.68 -12.74
C GLY A 200 3.54 -1.49 -12.27
N ASN A 201 4.03 -0.28 -12.53
CA ASN A 201 3.30 0.94 -12.18
C ASN A 201 2.06 1.18 -13.05
N CYS A 202 2.17 0.90 -14.35
CA CYS A 202 1.05 0.83 -15.28
C CYS A 202 0.86 -0.62 -15.72
N HIS A 203 -0.33 -1.18 -15.48
CA HIS A 203 -0.61 -2.57 -15.82
C HIS A 203 -2.05 -2.79 -16.25
N ARG A 204 -2.28 -3.93 -16.90
CA ARG A 204 -3.61 -4.41 -17.26
C ARG A 204 -4.22 -5.17 -16.08
N MET A 205 -5.39 -4.74 -15.65
CA MET A 205 -6.26 -5.44 -14.70
C MET A 205 -7.38 -6.16 -15.46
N ASP A 206 -7.79 -7.33 -14.99
CA ASP A 206 -8.90 -8.08 -15.56
C ASP A 206 -10.23 -7.37 -15.31
N HIS A 207 -11.03 -7.26 -16.37
CA HIS A 207 -12.38 -6.72 -16.34
C HIS A 207 -13.26 -7.57 -17.25
N MET A 208 -14.23 -8.28 -16.67
CA MET A 208 -15.08 -9.22 -17.39
C MET A 208 -16.36 -8.53 -17.86
N GLU A 209 -16.61 -8.58 -19.16
CA GLU A 209 -17.89 -8.19 -19.75
C GLU A 209 -18.64 -9.42 -20.24
N THR A 210 -19.96 -9.42 -20.07
CA THR A 210 -20.82 -10.50 -20.55
C THR A 210 -21.53 -10.05 -21.81
N VAL A 211 -21.35 -10.80 -22.89
CA VAL A 211 -22.03 -10.57 -24.17
C VAL A 211 -22.92 -11.74 -24.53
N LEU A 212 -24.05 -11.44 -25.19
CA LEU A 212 -24.99 -12.43 -25.70
C LEU A 212 -24.70 -12.66 -27.18
N ASP A 213 -24.18 -13.83 -27.51
CA ASP A 213 -23.79 -14.18 -28.88
C ASP A 213 -24.81 -15.11 -29.53
N TYR A 214 -25.32 -14.69 -30.67
CA TYR A 214 -26.30 -15.42 -31.47
C TYR A 214 -25.66 -16.10 -32.70
N SER A 215 -24.33 -16.15 -32.79
CA SER A 215 -23.62 -16.66 -33.98
C SER A 215 -23.83 -18.15 -34.23
N GLU A 216 -23.98 -18.93 -33.17
CA GLU A 216 -24.23 -20.39 -33.23
C GLU A 216 -25.71 -20.74 -33.44
N VAL A 217 -26.58 -19.72 -33.50
CA VAL A 217 -28.00 -19.94 -33.75
C VAL A 217 -28.23 -19.98 -35.25
N ALA A 218 -28.60 -21.15 -35.76
CA ALA A 218 -29.15 -21.27 -37.11
C ALA A 218 -30.53 -20.61 -37.18
N ILE A 219 -30.58 -19.32 -37.53
CA ILE A 219 -31.84 -18.62 -37.84
C ILE A 219 -32.30 -19.14 -39.21
N LYS A 220 -33.12 -20.20 -39.22
CA LYS A 220 -33.81 -20.65 -40.45
C LYS A 220 -35.02 -19.73 -40.70
N GLU A 221 -35.36 -19.48 -41.96
CA GLU A 221 -36.61 -18.81 -42.30
C GLU A 221 -37.80 -19.61 -41.72
N GLY A 222 -38.65 -18.94 -40.94
CA GLY A 222 -39.79 -19.56 -40.24
C GLY A 222 -39.53 -19.96 -38.77
N THR A 223 -38.31 -19.82 -38.26
CA THR A 223 -38.03 -20.05 -36.82
C THR A 223 -38.51 -18.85 -36.00
N ASN A 224 -39.36 -19.09 -35.00
CA ASN A 224 -39.83 -18.04 -34.11
C ASN A 224 -38.64 -17.48 -33.30
N THR A 225 -38.24 -16.24 -33.58
CA THR A 225 -37.02 -15.61 -33.03
C THR A 225 -37.09 -15.38 -31.51
N THR A 226 -38.19 -15.72 -30.85
CA THR A 226 -38.43 -15.63 -29.40
C THR A 226 -37.80 -16.77 -28.60
N ASP A 227 -37.64 -17.95 -29.18
CA ASP A 227 -37.22 -19.15 -28.42
C ASP A 227 -35.72 -19.44 -28.54
N VAL A 228 -35.02 -18.60 -29.28
CA VAL A 228 -33.58 -18.69 -29.50
C VAL A 228 -32.84 -18.25 -28.24
N ARG A 229 -32.11 -19.18 -27.63
CA ARG A 229 -31.21 -18.90 -26.51
C ARG A 229 -29.83 -18.47 -27.03
N PRO A 230 -29.32 -17.28 -26.65
CA PRO A 230 -27.96 -16.89 -26.99
C PRO A 230 -26.94 -17.72 -26.21
N VAL A 231 -25.74 -17.83 -26.77
CA VAL A 231 -24.55 -18.27 -26.05
C VAL A 231 -24.07 -17.11 -25.19
N VAL A 232 -24.06 -17.29 -23.88
CA VAL A 232 -23.52 -16.30 -22.94
C VAL A 232 -22.00 -16.40 -22.98
N ARG A 233 -21.33 -15.39 -23.53
CA ARG A 233 -19.87 -15.32 -23.59
C ARG A 233 -19.37 -14.30 -22.58
N GLN A 234 -18.46 -14.71 -21.72
CA GLN A 234 -17.73 -13.81 -20.82
C GLN A 234 -16.38 -13.47 -21.43
N ILE A 235 -16.14 -12.19 -21.68
CA ILE A 235 -14.94 -11.70 -22.35
C ILE A 235 -14.19 -10.80 -21.38
N ASN A 236 -12.92 -11.12 -21.13
CA ASN A 236 -12.05 -10.28 -20.33
C ASN A 236 -11.55 -9.11 -21.18
N VAL A 237 -12.30 -8.01 -21.22
CA VAL A 237 -11.90 -6.80 -21.93
C VAL A 237 -10.67 -6.17 -21.29
N GLY A 238 -10.56 -6.25 -19.97
CA GLY A 238 -9.48 -5.66 -19.19
C GLY A 238 -9.57 -4.14 -19.07
N GLN A 239 -8.78 -3.59 -18.17
CA GLN A 239 -8.67 -2.16 -17.90
C GLN A 239 -7.21 -1.79 -17.61
N CYS A 240 -6.72 -0.67 -18.15
CA CYS A 240 -5.41 -0.15 -17.76
C CYS A 240 -5.52 0.65 -16.47
N VAL A 241 -4.73 0.29 -15.48
CA VAL A 241 -4.74 0.91 -14.16
C VAL A 241 -3.31 1.21 -13.70
N GLY A 242 -3.22 2.18 -12.80
CA GLY A 242 -1.99 2.57 -12.15
C GLY A 242 -1.45 3.91 -12.62
N THR A 243 -0.19 4.16 -12.32
CA THR A 243 0.46 5.45 -12.49
C THR A 243 1.68 5.30 -13.37
N CYS A 244 2.05 6.38 -14.06
CA CYS A 244 3.20 6.36 -14.94
C CYS A 244 4.31 7.22 -14.33
N PRO A 245 5.51 6.65 -14.11
CA PRO A 245 6.67 7.45 -13.75
C PRO A 245 7.10 8.22 -14.99
N GLY A 246 7.00 9.55 -14.95
CA GLY A 246 7.54 10.40 -15.99
C GLY A 246 7.74 11.81 -15.43
N ASN A 247 8.90 12.37 -15.72
CA ASN A 247 9.17 13.79 -15.51
C ASN A 247 8.44 14.57 -16.61
N GLU A 248 8.13 15.83 -16.34
CA GLU A 248 7.42 16.72 -17.29
C GLU A 248 8.02 16.60 -18.69
N THR A 249 7.24 16.16 -19.67
CA THR A 249 7.68 16.20 -21.07
C THR A 249 7.51 17.63 -21.56
N GLU A 250 8.64 18.32 -21.74
CA GLU A 250 8.66 19.65 -22.33
C GLU A 250 8.38 19.54 -23.84
N THR A 251 7.15 19.81 -24.25
CA THR A 251 6.83 20.04 -25.65
C THR A 251 7.26 21.47 -25.98
N CYS A 252 8.44 21.63 -26.58
CA CYS A 252 8.98 22.94 -26.88
C CYS A 252 8.15 23.65 -27.97
N LEU A 253 7.49 24.76 -27.60
CA LEU A 253 6.72 25.60 -28.50
C LEU A 253 7.60 26.62 -29.22
N LEU A 254 8.63 27.14 -28.55
CA LEU A 254 9.53 28.14 -29.09
C LEU A 254 10.98 27.76 -28.80
N ARG A 255 11.77 27.54 -29.85
CA ARG A 255 13.21 27.27 -29.76
C ARG A 255 14.01 28.55 -29.95
N ASP A 256 15.19 28.61 -29.34
CA ASP A 256 16.13 29.72 -29.56
C ASP A 256 16.59 29.73 -31.03
N LYS A 257 16.63 30.92 -31.63
CA LYS A 257 16.97 31.10 -33.05
C LYS A 257 18.46 30.84 -33.33
N LYS A 258 19.33 30.98 -32.33
CA LYS A 258 20.76 30.69 -32.40
C LYS A 258 21.09 29.26 -31.96
N GLU A 259 20.26 28.70 -31.07
CA GLU A 259 20.48 27.36 -30.51
C GLU A 259 19.19 26.51 -30.57
N PRO A 260 18.98 25.73 -31.65
CA PRO A 260 17.75 24.98 -31.86
C PRO A 260 17.48 23.90 -30.78
N SER A 261 18.50 23.48 -30.04
CA SER A 261 18.38 22.56 -28.90
C SER A 261 17.80 23.21 -27.64
N ARG A 262 17.87 24.55 -27.53
CA ARG A 262 17.40 25.29 -26.35
C ARG A 262 15.95 25.71 -26.53
N CYS A 263 15.10 25.30 -25.60
CA CYS A 263 13.72 25.76 -25.56
C CYS A 263 13.59 27.09 -24.79
N LEU A 264 12.90 28.06 -25.37
CA LEU A 264 12.57 29.34 -24.76
C LEU A 264 11.17 29.36 -24.15
N ALA A 265 10.25 28.53 -24.66
CA ALA A 265 8.93 28.32 -24.08
C ALA A 265 8.42 26.90 -24.42
N GLY A 266 8.05 26.13 -23.40
CA GLY A 266 7.54 24.77 -23.53
C GLY A 266 6.21 24.57 -22.81
N LEU A 267 5.37 23.69 -23.35
CA LEU A 267 4.25 23.11 -22.61
C LEU A 267 4.78 21.93 -21.83
N TYR A 268 4.67 22.00 -20.51
CA TYR A 268 4.96 20.90 -19.63
C TYR A 268 3.72 20.00 -19.59
N SER A 269 3.75 18.89 -20.33
CA SER A 269 2.73 17.86 -20.16
C SER A 269 3.10 16.99 -18.96
N LYS A 270 2.30 17.08 -17.90
CA LYS A 270 2.39 16.21 -16.73
C LYS A 270 1.67 14.87 -16.93
N GLN A 271 1.03 14.66 -18.07
CA GLN A 271 0.05 13.60 -18.21
C GLN A 271 0.63 12.39 -18.92
N HIS A 272 1.57 11.71 -18.26
CA HIS A 272 1.77 10.31 -18.56
C HIS A 272 0.64 9.53 -17.92
N SER A 273 -0.27 9.02 -18.74
CA SER A 273 -1.39 8.23 -18.27
C SER A 273 -1.21 6.77 -18.67
N CYS A 274 -1.63 5.86 -17.80
CA CYS A 274 -1.59 4.44 -18.12
C CYS A 274 -2.70 4.14 -19.12
N THR A 275 -2.33 3.96 -20.39
CA THR A 275 -3.29 3.82 -21.49
C THR A 275 -3.17 2.46 -22.18
N PRO A 276 -4.25 1.98 -22.82
CA PRO A 276 -4.20 0.76 -23.62
C PRO A 276 -3.30 0.92 -24.85
N ALA A 277 -2.33 0.01 -25.02
CA ALA A 277 -1.33 0.06 -26.08
C ALA A 277 -1.56 -1.00 -27.17
N ARG A 278 -2.11 -2.16 -26.80
CA ARG A 278 -2.44 -3.24 -27.74
C ARG A 278 -3.82 -3.81 -27.46
N PHE A 279 -4.46 -4.27 -28.52
CA PHE A 279 -5.83 -4.73 -28.50
C PHE A 279 -6.00 -6.05 -29.25
N LYS A 280 -7.05 -6.79 -28.92
CA LYS A 280 -7.57 -7.96 -29.63
C LYS A 280 -9.07 -7.77 -29.80
N VAL A 281 -9.57 -7.89 -31.02
CA VAL A 281 -11.00 -7.74 -31.31
C VAL A 281 -11.68 -9.10 -31.24
N HIS A 282 -12.83 -9.17 -30.58
CA HIS A 282 -13.74 -10.31 -30.60
C HIS A 282 -15.00 -9.93 -31.35
N GLU A 283 -15.42 -10.77 -32.29
CA GLU A 283 -16.68 -10.61 -33.01
C GLU A 283 -17.78 -11.47 -32.35
N TYR A 284 -19.01 -10.94 -32.36
CA TYR A 284 -20.22 -11.64 -31.97
C TYR A 284 -21.41 -11.16 -32.80
N ARG A 285 -22.50 -11.94 -32.83
CA ARG A 285 -23.75 -11.54 -33.50
C ARG A 285 -24.82 -11.20 -32.49
N THR A 286 -25.52 -10.10 -32.75
CA THR A 286 -26.72 -9.71 -32.01
C THR A 286 -27.92 -10.56 -32.44
N ARG A 287 -29.01 -10.51 -31.65
CA ARG A 287 -30.27 -11.19 -31.98
C ARG A 287 -30.83 -10.87 -33.36
N ARG A 288 -30.55 -9.67 -33.90
CA ARG A 288 -30.99 -9.22 -35.24
C ARG A 288 -30.03 -9.63 -36.37
N GLY A 289 -29.03 -10.47 -36.09
CA GLY A 289 -28.02 -10.90 -37.06
C GLY A 289 -26.92 -9.86 -37.35
N ALA A 290 -27.00 -8.65 -36.79
CA ALA A 290 -25.95 -7.65 -36.95
C ALA A 290 -24.68 -8.10 -36.23
N LYS A 291 -23.55 -8.04 -36.94
CA LYS A 291 -22.21 -8.25 -36.37
C LYS A 291 -21.85 -7.09 -35.45
N ARG A 292 -21.27 -7.41 -34.31
CA ARG A 292 -20.74 -6.46 -33.33
C ARG A 292 -19.35 -6.92 -32.92
N GLU A 293 -18.56 -5.95 -32.49
CA GLU A 293 -17.19 -6.14 -32.05
C GLU A 293 -17.05 -5.66 -30.61
N ILE A 294 -16.23 -6.36 -29.84
CA ILE A 294 -15.82 -5.97 -28.49
C ILE A 294 -14.30 -6.05 -28.40
N ILE A 295 -13.71 -5.01 -27.83
CA ILE A 295 -12.26 -4.81 -27.82
C ILE A 295 -11.71 -5.31 -26.49
N GLN A 296 -10.82 -6.30 -26.55
CA GLN A 296 -9.99 -6.71 -25.44
C GLN A 296 -8.67 -5.95 -25.46
N ILE A 297 -8.35 -5.26 -24.38
CA ILE A 297 -7.00 -4.73 -24.13
C ILE A 297 -6.08 -5.91 -23.89
N THR A 298 -4.91 -5.96 -24.51
CA THR A 298 -3.90 -7.00 -24.27
C THR A 298 -2.67 -6.47 -23.57
N GLN A 299 -2.32 -5.19 -23.77
CA GLN A 299 -1.18 -4.54 -23.13
C GLN A 299 -1.50 -3.08 -22.82
N CYS A 300 -0.95 -2.59 -21.71
CA CYS A 300 -0.99 -1.19 -21.30
C CYS A 300 0.41 -0.60 -21.35
N ALA A 301 0.52 0.70 -21.62
CA ALA A 301 1.77 1.43 -21.59
C ALA A 301 1.57 2.84 -21.04
N CYS A 302 2.68 3.43 -20.61
CA CYS A 302 2.73 4.84 -20.30
C CYS A 302 2.92 5.63 -21.58
N VAL A 303 1.96 6.50 -21.87
CA VAL A 303 1.98 7.46 -22.98
C VAL A 303 1.91 8.84 -22.36
#